data_AF-A0A1C5EWN0-F1
#
_entry.id   AF-A0A1C5EWN0-F1
#
_cell.length_a   1.000
_cell.length_b   1.000
_cell.length_c   1.000
_cell.angle_alpha   90.00
_cell.angle_beta   90.00
_cell.angle_gamma   90.00
#
_symmetry.space_group_name_H-M   'P 1'
#
loop_
_entity.id
_entity.type
_entity.pdbx_description
1 polymer ?
#
loop_
_entity_poly.entity_id
_entity_poly.type
_entity_poly.pdbx_seq_one_letter_code
_entity_poly.pdbx_strand_id
1 'polypeptide(L)'
;MRPNRARAAELIGQFDRGHNSPRGVGRLLPAPLLLGDHTVHHLDIALALGRSADLAPEVANAVLHVETTIPNPFVPARTRSRNLHLTATDTGWSTGPAGRPQVSGPADALISVLAGRGHARGRLVGPGLPILAARR
;
A
#
# COMPACT_ATOMS: atom_id res chain seq x y z
N MET A 1 -4.99 2.56 -36.61
CA MET A 1 -4.41 3.47 -35.59
C MET A 1 -2.92 3.13 -35.50
N ARG A 2 -2.01 4.03 -35.93
CA ARG A 2 -0.56 3.75 -35.86
C ARG A 2 -0.11 3.83 -34.40
N PRO A 3 0.72 2.89 -33.89
CA PRO A 3 1.19 2.96 -32.51
C PRO A 3 2.02 4.23 -32.33
N ASN A 4 1.62 5.08 -31.39
CA ASN A 4 2.37 6.25 -31.01
C ASN A 4 3.68 5.79 -30.36
N ARG A 5 4.78 5.78 -31.14
CA ARG A 5 6.12 5.50 -30.62
C ARG A 5 6.67 6.77 -29.97
N ALA A 6 6.06 7.19 -28.86
CA ALA A 6 6.61 8.22 -28.00
C ALA A 6 7.99 7.74 -27.50
N ARG A 7 8.98 8.63 -27.52
CA ARG A 7 10.30 8.34 -26.94
C ARG A 7 10.17 8.22 -25.43
N ALA A 8 11.05 7.45 -24.78
CA ALA A 8 10.98 7.22 -23.32
C ALA A 8 10.86 8.52 -22.51
N ALA A 9 11.67 9.54 -22.84
CA ALA A 9 11.61 10.86 -22.19
C ALA A 9 10.26 11.58 -22.37
N GLU A 10 9.59 11.39 -23.50
CA GLU A 10 8.28 11.98 -23.75
C GLU A 10 7.20 11.32 -22.88
N LEU A 11 7.24 9.99 -22.75
CA LEU A 11 6.34 9.24 -21.87
C LEU A 11 6.52 9.62 -20.41
N ILE A 12 7.77 9.72 -19.94
CA ILE A 12 8.08 10.17 -18.57
C ILE A 12 7.54 11.59 -18.35
N GLY A 13 7.82 12.51 -19.28
CA GLY A 13 7.30 13.88 -19.18
C GLY A 13 5.76 13.94 -19.23
N GLN A 14 5.09 13.04 -19.96
CA GLN A 14 3.63 12.92 -19.94
C GLN A 14 3.11 12.43 -18.59
N PHE A 15 3.77 11.44 -17.98
CA PHE A 15 3.46 10.95 -16.64
C PHE A 15 3.60 12.05 -15.59
N ASP A 16 4.73 12.77 -15.57
CA ASP A 16 4.98 13.86 -14.63
C ASP A 16 3.93 14.97 -14.74
N ARG A 17 3.55 15.34 -15.97
CA ARG A 17 2.47 16.32 -16.18
C ARG A 17 1.11 15.80 -15.70
N GLY A 18 0.81 14.52 -15.95
CA GLY A 18 -0.44 13.89 -15.51
C GLY A 18 -0.55 13.85 -13.98
N HIS A 19 0.56 13.55 -13.30
CA HIS A 19 0.66 13.56 -11.84
C HIS A 19 0.43 14.96 -11.26
N ASN A 20 1.05 15.99 -11.85
CA ASN A 20 0.94 17.38 -11.38
C ASN A 20 -0.38 18.09 -11.78
N SER A 21 -1.16 17.49 -12.69
CA SER A 21 -2.41 18.06 -13.18
C SER A 21 -3.44 16.96 -13.41
N PRO A 22 -3.94 16.34 -12.31
CA PRO A 22 -4.79 15.17 -12.39
C PRO A 22 -6.11 15.45 -13.09
N ARG A 23 -6.58 14.48 -13.87
CA ARG A 23 -7.84 14.51 -14.63
C ARG A 23 -8.69 13.29 -14.31
N GLY A 24 -10.00 13.36 -14.58
CA GLY A 24 -10.92 12.24 -14.37
C GLY A 24 -10.94 11.74 -12.92
N VAL A 25 -10.87 10.42 -12.73
CA VAL A 25 -10.89 9.77 -11.41
C VAL A 25 -9.75 10.25 -10.50
N GLY A 26 -8.59 10.59 -11.06
CA GLY A 26 -7.46 11.13 -10.29
C GLY A 26 -7.75 12.47 -9.60
N ARG A 27 -8.76 13.23 -10.06
CA ARG A 27 -9.23 14.45 -9.38
C ARG A 27 -10.22 14.16 -8.25
N LEU A 28 -10.90 13.01 -8.31
CA LEU A 28 -11.93 12.62 -7.34
C LEU A 28 -11.35 11.94 -6.10
N LEU A 29 -10.18 11.31 -6.25
CA LEU A 29 -9.50 10.65 -5.14
C LEU A 29 -8.59 11.64 -4.40
N PRO A 30 -8.57 11.60 -3.06
CA PRO A 30 -7.54 12.29 -2.28
C PRO A 30 -6.14 11.92 -2.77
N ALA A 31 -5.29 12.92 -3.02
CA ALA A 31 -3.91 12.73 -3.48
C ALA A 31 -3.12 11.68 -2.68
N PRO A 32 -3.23 11.58 -1.34
CA PRO A 32 -2.53 10.52 -0.59
C PRO A 32 -2.96 9.09 -0.96
N LEU A 33 -4.20 8.87 -1.41
CA LEU A 33 -4.63 7.55 -1.89
C LEU A 33 -3.94 7.15 -3.20
N LEU A 34 -3.53 8.11 -4.02
CA LEU A 34 -2.80 7.85 -5.27
C LEU A 34 -1.37 7.35 -4.98
N LEU A 35 -0.75 7.81 -3.89
CA LEU A 35 0.52 7.27 -3.42
C LEU A 35 0.37 5.80 -2.97
N GLY A 36 -0.71 5.50 -2.24
CA GLY A 36 -1.06 4.13 -1.86
C GLY A 36 -1.25 3.23 -3.08
N ASP A 37 -2.01 3.68 -4.08
CA ASP A 37 -2.27 2.94 -5.32
C ASP A 37 -0.97 2.56 -6.06
N HIS A 38 -0.07 3.53 -6.29
CA HIS A 38 1.22 3.27 -6.93
C HIS A 38 2.09 2.32 -6.10
N THR A 39 2.09 2.49 -4.78
CA THR A 39 2.88 1.66 -3.87
C THR A 39 2.38 0.22 -3.88
N VAL A 40 1.08 0.00 -3.79
CA VAL A 40 0.48 -1.34 -3.84
C VAL A 40 0.78 -2.02 -5.17
N HIS A 41 0.67 -1.32 -6.30
CA HIS A 41 1.00 -1.89 -7.60
C HIS A 41 2.49 -2.19 -7.79
N HIS A 42 3.36 -1.35 -7.24
CA HIS A 42 4.79 -1.64 -7.17
C HIS A 42 5.06 -2.92 -6.37
N LEU A 43 4.40 -3.08 -5.22
CA LEU A 43 4.48 -4.28 -4.39
C LEU A 43 3.93 -5.53 -5.08
N ASP A 44 2.80 -5.41 -5.79
CA ASP A 44 2.20 -6.50 -6.56
C ASP A 44 3.23 -7.11 -7.56
N ILE A 45 4.05 -6.26 -8.18
CA ILE A 45 5.10 -6.68 -9.11
C ILE A 45 6.32 -7.23 -8.37
N ALA A 46 6.86 -6.48 -7.41
CA ALA A 46 8.10 -6.84 -6.73
C ALA A 46 7.97 -8.17 -5.98
N LEU A 47 6.88 -8.33 -5.20
CA LEU A 47 6.65 -9.52 -4.39
C LEU A 47 6.37 -10.75 -5.25
N ALA A 48 5.62 -10.61 -6.36
CA ALA A 48 5.37 -11.72 -7.28
C ALA A 48 6.66 -12.25 -7.94
N LEU A 49 7.66 -11.38 -8.11
CA LEU A 49 8.99 -11.74 -8.62
C LEU A 49 9.97 -12.19 -7.53
N GLY A 50 9.54 -12.25 -6.26
CA GLY A 50 10.43 -12.55 -5.13
C GLY A 50 11.52 -11.50 -4.90
N ARG A 51 11.29 -10.25 -5.33
CA ARG A 51 12.24 -9.13 -5.19
C ARG A 51 11.93 -8.28 -3.98
N SER A 52 12.96 -7.63 -3.43
CA SER A 52 12.77 -6.51 -2.51
C SER A 52 12.04 -5.38 -3.22
N ALA A 53 11.10 -4.74 -2.52
CA ALA A 53 10.40 -3.58 -3.03
C ALA A 53 11.18 -2.27 -2.86
N ASP A 54 12.26 -2.24 -2.06
CA ASP A 54 13.09 -1.04 -1.82
C ASP A 54 12.25 0.24 -1.59
N LEU A 55 11.27 0.16 -0.68
CA LEU A 55 10.46 1.32 -0.31
C LEU A 55 11.22 2.17 0.72
N ALA A 56 11.31 3.48 0.45
CA ALA A 56 11.78 4.43 1.46
C ALA A 56 10.87 4.37 2.71
N PRO A 57 11.44 4.35 3.94
CA PRO A 57 10.64 4.26 5.17
C PRO A 57 9.55 5.32 5.29
N GLU A 58 9.80 6.54 4.82
CA GLU A 58 8.87 7.66 4.86
C GLU A 58 7.65 7.40 3.96
N VAL A 59 7.88 6.81 2.78
CA VAL A 59 6.82 6.42 1.85
C VAL A 59 5.98 5.30 2.44
N ALA A 60 6.63 4.26 2.98
CA ALA A 60 5.93 3.14 3.59
C ALA A 60 5.05 3.58 4.77
N ASN A 61 5.58 4.47 5.63
CA ASN A 61 4.84 5.01 6.77
C ASN A 61 3.66 5.90 6.35
N ALA A 62 3.85 6.74 5.33
CA ALA A 62 2.78 7.57 4.77
C ALA A 62 1.65 6.71 4.20
N VAL A 63 1.98 5.67 3.43
CA VAL A 63 1.00 4.74 2.84
C VAL A 63 0.25 4.00 3.94
N LEU A 64 0.95 3.40 4.90
CA LEU A 64 0.33 2.69 6.03
C LEU A 64 -0.60 3.60 6.83
N HIS A 65 -0.19 4.85 7.09
CA HIS A 65 -1.05 5.83 7.77
C HIS A 65 -2.32 6.13 6.97
N VAL A 66 -2.18 6.45 5.69
CA VAL A 66 -3.29 6.80 4.80
C VAL A 66 -4.27 5.64 4.63
N GLU A 67 -3.77 4.45 4.29
CA GLU A 67 -4.57 3.26 4.02
C GLU A 67 -5.35 2.78 5.25
N THR A 68 -4.83 3.01 6.45
CA THR A 68 -5.50 2.62 7.70
C THR A 68 -6.47 3.69 8.23
N THR A 69 -6.44 4.90 7.69
CA THR A 69 -7.23 6.04 8.18
C THR A 69 -8.34 6.46 7.22
N ILE A 70 -8.06 6.48 5.92
CA ILE A 70 -8.97 6.97 4.89
C ILE A 70 -9.62 5.78 4.17
N PRO A 71 -10.97 5.73 4.03
CA PRO A 71 -11.62 4.75 3.17
C PRO A 71 -11.08 4.82 1.74
N ASN A 72 -10.66 3.68 1.21
CA ASN A 72 -10.28 3.54 -0.19
C ASN A 72 -11.32 2.63 -0.88
N PRO A 73 -11.97 3.07 -1.98
CA PRO A 73 -12.94 2.24 -2.69
C PRO A 73 -12.31 1.02 -3.40
N PHE A 74 -10.99 1.00 -3.59
CA PHE A 74 -10.28 -0.06 -4.31
C PHE A 74 -9.59 -1.08 -3.39
N VAL A 75 -9.26 -0.69 -2.15
CA VAL A 75 -8.57 -1.58 -1.19
C VAL A 75 -9.21 -1.50 0.20
N PRO A 76 -9.46 -2.65 0.88
CA PRO A 76 -10.18 -2.68 2.15
C PRO A 76 -9.30 -2.39 3.39
N ALA A 77 -8.14 -1.75 3.22
CA ALA A 77 -7.10 -1.63 4.24
C ALA A 77 -7.60 -1.06 5.57
N ARG A 78 -8.33 0.06 5.56
CA ARG A 78 -8.95 0.65 6.76
C ARG A 78 -9.88 -0.31 7.48
N THR A 79 -10.72 -1.04 6.74
CA THR A 79 -11.65 -2.00 7.36
C THR A 79 -10.87 -3.19 7.93
N ARG A 80 -9.84 -3.64 7.22
CA ARG A 80 -8.99 -4.75 7.64
C ARG A 80 -8.05 -4.42 8.80
N SER A 81 -7.73 -3.16 9.05
CA SER A 81 -6.88 -2.75 10.19
C SER A 81 -7.64 -2.63 11.51
N ARG A 82 -8.98 -2.51 11.48
CA ARG A 82 -9.80 -2.28 12.68
C ARG A 82 -9.57 -3.31 13.79
N ASN A 83 -9.58 -2.86 15.04
CA ASN A 83 -9.44 -3.70 16.23
C ASN A 83 -8.15 -4.54 16.28
N LEU A 84 -7.11 -4.13 15.55
CA LEU A 84 -5.76 -4.71 15.61
C LEU A 84 -4.78 -3.65 16.10
N HIS A 85 -3.64 -4.10 16.62
CA HIS A 85 -2.46 -3.27 16.83
C HIS A 85 -1.43 -3.65 15.76
N LEU A 86 -1.14 -2.76 14.82
CA LEU A 86 -0.26 -3.06 13.69
C LEU A 86 1.10 -2.42 13.93
N THR A 87 2.19 -3.12 13.59
CA THR A 87 3.55 -2.59 13.75
C THR A 87 4.45 -2.99 12.59
N ALA A 88 4.97 -1.99 11.86
CA ALA A 88 6.01 -2.18 10.87
C ALA A 88 7.37 -2.29 11.57
N THR A 89 8.05 -3.43 11.42
CA THR A 89 9.27 -3.74 12.18
C THR A 89 10.52 -3.04 11.65
N ASP A 90 10.53 -2.69 10.37
CA ASP A 90 11.62 -2.07 9.63
C ASP A 90 11.57 -0.53 9.69
N THR A 91 10.39 0.05 9.87
CA THR A 91 10.21 1.52 9.92
C THR A 91 9.79 2.05 11.28
N GLY A 92 9.39 1.17 12.22
CA GLY A 92 8.87 1.55 13.53
C GLY A 92 7.45 2.12 13.53
N TRP A 93 6.78 2.17 12.38
CA TRP A 93 5.40 2.65 12.30
C TRP A 93 4.45 1.75 13.08
N SER A 94 3.48 2.35 13.78
CA SER A 94 2.48 1.62 14.55
C SER A 94 1.12 2.32 14.51
N THR A 95 0.04 1.54 14.57
CA THR A 95 -1.33 2.08 14.71
C THR A 95 -2.24 1.14 15.50
N GLY A 96 -3.35 1.68 15.99
CA GLY A 96 -4.37 0.97 16.74
C GLY A 96 -4.10 0.92 18.26
N PRO A 97 -5.14 0.75 19.09
CA PRO A 97 -5.03 0.84 20.54
C PRO A 97 -4.10 -0.23 21.14
N ALA A 98 -3.37 0.16 22.18
CA ALA A 98 -2.66 -0.79 23.05
C ALA A 98 -3.65 -1.82 23.63
N GLY A 99 -3.24 -3.09 23.69
CA GLY A 99 -4.08 -4.21 24.16
C GLY A 99 -4.95 -4.88 23.09
N ARG A 100 -4.97 -4.39 21.85
CA ARG A 100 -5.53 -5.14 20.71
C ARG A 100 -4.56 -6.22 20.23
N PRO A 101 -5.06 -7.33 19.64
CA PRO A 101 -4.20 -8.37 19.08
C PRO A 101 -3.20 -7.79 18.07
N GLN A 102 -1.92 -8.03 18.30
CA GLN A 102 -0.85 -7.46 17.49
C GLN A 102 -0.65 -8.23 16.19
N VAL A 103 -0.37 -7.48 15.11
CA VAL A 103 0.21 -8.00 13.87
C VAL A 103 1.46 -7.18 13.58
N SER A 104 2.60 -7.86 13.43
CA SER A 104 3.86 -7.21 13.13
C SER A 104 4.57 -7.88 11.95
N GLY A 105 5.40 -7.09 11.27
CA GLY A 105 6.24 -7.54 10.16
C GLY A 105 6.75 -6.35 9.35
N PRO A 106 7.45 -6.61 8.23
CA PRO A 106 7.93 -5.55 7.33
C PRO A 106 6.78 -4.69 6.78
N ALA A 107 7.04 -3.41 6.53
CA ALA A 107 6.03 -2.45 6.09
C ALA A 107 5.38 -2.86 4.75
N ASP A 108 6.18 -3.36 3.80
CA ASP A 108 5.69 -3.85 2.50
C ASP A 108 4.68 -5.01 2.64
N ALA A 109 4.94 -5.93 3.58
CA ALA A 109 4.06 -7.06 3.86
C ALA A 109 2.75 -6.60 4.50
N LEU A 110 2.81 -5.62 5.42
CA LEU A 110 1.62 -5.02 6.01
C LEU A 110 0.76 -4.31 4.95
N ILE A 111 1.35 -3.45 4.12
CA ILE A 111 0.66 -2.75 3.02
C ILE A 111 -0.02 -3.77 2.10
N SER A 112 0.74 -4.76 1.59
CA SER A 112 0.22 -5.81 0.71
C SER A 112 -0.99 -6.53 1.32
N VAL A 113 -0.87 -7.02 2.56
CA VAL A 113 -1.91 -7.83 3.20
C VAL A 113 -3.14 -7.00 3.55
N LEU A 114 -2.96 -5.77 4.06
CA LEU A 114 -4.05 -4.84 4.32
C LEU A 114 -4.78 -4.47 3.03
N ALA A 115 -4.05 -4.29 1.94
CA ALA A 115 -4.63 -3.96 0.66
C ALA A 115 -5.45 -5.10 0.05
N GLY A 116 -5.30 -6.36 0.46
CA GLY A 116 -5.99 -7.46 -0.21
C GLY A 116 -5.14 -8.68 -0.52
N ARG A 117 -3.82 -8.50 -0.56
CA ARG A 117 -2.90 -9.39 -1.25
C ARG A 117 -2.21 -10.31 -0.27
N GLY A 118 -2.62 -11.58 -0.30
CA GLY A 118 -2.19 -12.58 0.68
C GLY A 118 -0.75 -13.08 0.53
N HIS A 119 -0.03 -12.73 -0.55
CA HIS A 119 1.28 -13.31 -0.85
C HIS A 119 2.32 -13.03 0.24
N ALA A 120 2.32 -11.83 0.81
CA ALA A 120 3.25 -11.46 1.88
C ALA A 120 2.81 -11.89 3.29
N ARG A 121 1.69 -12.62 3.44
CA ARG A 121 1.15 -12.99 4.77
C ARG A 121 2.12 -13.80 5.62
N GLY A 122 2.93 -14.67 5.00
CA GLY A 122 3.93 -15.47 5.71
C GLY A 122 5.06 -14.65 6.35
N ARG A 123 5.15 -13.35 6.02
CA ARG A 123 6.12 -12.40 6.61
C ARG A 123 5.54 -11.62 7.79
N LEU A 124 4.28 -11.86 8.13
CA LEU A 124 3.61 -11.26 9.27
C LEU A 124 3.51 -12.27 10.41
N VAL A 125 3.55 -11.78 11.64
CA VAL A 125 3.46 -12.58 12.86
C VAL A 125 2.57 -11.88 13.90
N GLY A 126 2.21 -12.60 14.95
CA GLY A 126 1.49 -12.07 16.11
C GLY A 126 0.06 -12.60 16.25
N PRO A 127 -0.54 -12.42 17.45
CA PRO A 127 -1.84 -13.01 17.80
C PRO A 127 -3.02 -12.44 16.98
N GLY A 128 -2.84 -11.28 16.34
CA GLY A 128 -3.84 -10.68 15.45
C GLY A 128 -3.83 -11.26 14.03
N LEU A 129 -2.81 -12.04 13.65
CA LEU A 129 -2.67 -12.54 12.28
C LEU A 129 -3.84 -13.44 11.85
N PRO A 130 -4.35 -14.38 12.69
CA PRO A 130 -5.54 -15.16 12.34
C PRO A 130 -6.78 -14.28 12.10
N ILE A 131 -6.94 -13.20 12.86
CA ILE A 131 -8.04 -12.25 12.71
C ILE A 131 -7.92 -11.50 11.39
N LEU A 132 -6.72 -11.01 11.05
CA LEU A 132 -6.47 -10.35 9.77
C LEU A 132 -6.67 -11.31 8.59
N ALA A 133 -6.24 -12.56 8.71
CA ALA A 133 -6.37 -13.58 7.68
C ALA A 133 -7.84 -13.98 7.38
N ALA A 134 -8.72 -13.89 8.39
CA ALA A 134 -10.15 -14.16 8.25
C ALA A 134 -10.90 -13.05 7.49
N ARG A 135 -10.31 -11.86 7.36
CA ARG A 135 -10.89 -10.72 6.63
C ARG A 135 -10.51 -10.85 5.15
N ARG A 136 -11.44 -11.39 4.34
CA ARG A 136 -11.31 -11.43 2.88
C ARG A 136 -11.45 -10.06 2.24
#